data_AF-A0A956FZ68-F1
#
_entry.id   AF-A0A956FZ68-F1
#
_cell.length_a   1.000
_cell.length_b   1.000
_cell.length_c   1.000
_cell.angle_alpha   90.00
_cell.angle_beta   90.00
_cell.angle_gamma   90.00
#
_symmetry.space_group_name_H-M   'P 1'
#
loop_
_entity.id
_entity.type
_entity.pdbx_description
1 polymer ?
#
loop_
_entity_poly.entity_id
_entity_poly.type
_entity_poly.pdbx_seq_one_letter_code
_entity_poly.pdbx_strand_id
1 'polypeptide(L)'
;TQAEPGPAAPADAWAKFFDSGLVYCDAAVLARHWGGTPEEAKTKVGTLISAGDTRALDQALAAARTAVSDPAAVCPFHESEYSIADAEALAALWGVDLAEAKARVERKLVWGDRHVIKEYLDEARGPVDDPGRIVAGDDAAFRDLFWDSKYTACDAEVMARHWEMDVMDAKAFAGQKIAAGNRSVVEDRLRAARTALESSSAELCPFHYSGYSYADAEVLAAVWEMDVEEAKAFVSDKLFWGGGDNIDEALASGRAKKRTGRRAPQ
;
A
#
# COMPACT_ATOMS: atom_id res chain seq x y z
N THR A 1 24.67 11.33 46.74
CA THR A 1 24.87 11.83 45.36
C THR A 1 24.17 10.85 44.45
N GLN A 2 22.94 11.15 44.00
CA GLN A 2 22.30 10.34 42.97
C GLN A 2 23.01 10.70 41.66
N ALA A 3 23.57 9.70 40.99
CA ALA A 3 24.15 9.88 39.67
C ALA A 3 23.03 10.28 38.71
N GLU A 4 23.17 11.42 38.05
CA GLU A 4 22.27 11.77 36.95
C GLU A 4 22.37 10.68 35.89
N PRO A 5 21.24 10.16 35.37
CA PRO A 5 21.28 9.19 34.29
C PRO A 5 21.99 9.82 33.09
N GLY A 6 23.03 9.16 32.60
CA GLY A 6 23.71 9.58 31.37
C GLY A 6 22.74 9.63 30.19
N PRO A 7 23.06 10.40 29.13
CA PRO A 7 22.20 10.49 27.96
C PRO A 7 21.94 9.10 27.39
N ALA A 8 20.67 8.78 27.11
CA ALA A 8 20.27 7.53 26.49
C ALA A 8 20.98 7.38 25.13
N ALA A 9 21.32 6.15 24.76
CA ALA A 9 21.86 5.88 23.43
C ALA A 9 20.82 6.30 22.37
N PRO A 10 21.24 6.77 21.18
CA PRO A 10 20.31 7.24 20.13
C PRO A 10 19.21 6.23 19.76
N ALA A 11 19.53 4.93 19.77
CA ALA A 11 18.57 3.87 19.49
C ALA A 11 17.44 3.78 20.53
N ASP A 12 17.75 3.97 21.81
CA ASP A 12 16.76 3.95 22.90
C ASP A 12 15.83 5.17 22.82
N ALA A 13 16.38 6.33 22.45
CA ALA A 13 15.59 7.55 22.26
C ALA A 13 14.58 7.41 21.10
N TRP A 14 14.97 6.78 20.00
CA TRP A 14 14.06 6.54 18.87
C TRP A 14 12.92 5.60 19.25
N ALA A 15 13.20 4.51 19.96
CA ALA A 15 12.16 3.62 20.46
C ALA A 15 11.15 4.38 21.32
N LYS A 16 11.62 5.23 22.24
CA LYS A 16 10.75 6.08 23.07
C LYS A 16 9.92 7.06 22.28
N PHE A 17 10.45 7.62 21.20
CA PHE A 17 9.68 8.46 20.29
C PHE A 17 8.53 7.67 19.65
N PHE A 18 8.80 6.50 19.06
CA PHE A 18 7.76 5.70 18.40
C PHE A 18 6.72 5.15 19.39
N ASP A 19 7.13 4.81 20.61
CA ASP A 19 6.22 4.37 21.68
C ASP A 19 5.34 5.51 22.24
N SER A 20 5.68 6.77 21.97
CA SER A 20 4.97 7.93 22.53
C SER A 20 3.63 8.24 21.85
N GLY A 21 3.37 7.65 20.68
CA GLY A 21 2.22 7.97 19.85
C GLY A 21 2.35 9.28 19.04
N LEU A 22 3.50 9.95 19.13
CA LEU A 22 3.90 11.03 18.23
C LEU A 22 4.28 10.46 16.86
N VAL A 23 4.00 11.23 15.81
CA VAL A 23 4.26 10.86 14.42
C VAL A 23 5.35 11.72 13.81
N TYR A 24 5.77 11.38 12.59
CA TYR A 24 6.76 12.15 11.84
C TYR A 24 6.48 13.66 11.84
N CYS A 25 5.22 14.06 11.66
CA CYS A 25 4.82 15.46 11.63
C CYS A 25 5.08 16.19 12.96
N ASP A 26 4.93 15.54 14.11
CA ASP A 26 5.29 16.13 15.40
C ASP A 26 6.81 16.39 15.48
N ALA A 27 7.62 15.44 15.01
CA ALA A 27 9.06 15.61 14.93
C ALA A 27 9.46 16.72 13.95
N ALA A 28 8.79 16.83 12.79
CA ALA A 28 9.08 17.87 11.80
C ALA A 28 8.74 19.28 12.31
N VAL A 29 7.61 19.43 13.00
CA VAL A 29 7.22 20.68 13.65
C VAL A 29 8.24 21.07 14.73
N LEU A 30 8.66 20.11 15.57
CA LEU A 30 9.67 20.33 16.60
C LEU A 30 11.06 20.63 16.01
N ALA A 31 11.43 20.00 14.89
CA ALA A 31 12.69 20.24 14.21
C ALA A 31 12.82 21.69 13.77
N ARG A 32 11.76 22.25 13.17
CA ARG A 32 11.71 23.69 12.85
C ARG A 32 11.83 24.58 14.08
N HIS A 33 11.15 24.22 15.16
CA HIS A 33 11.17 24.99 16.39
C HIS A 33 12.54 24.98 17.10
N TRP A 34 13.24 23.84 17.08
CA TRP A 34 14.56 23.69 17.69
C TRP A 34 15.72 24.03 16.76
N GLY A 35 15.47 24.23 15.46
CA GLY A 35 16.50 24.54 14.47
C GLY A 35 17.35 23.34 14.07
N GLY A 36 16.72 22.20 13.75
CA GLY A 36 17.40 20.96 13.37
C GLY A 36 16.60 20.12 12.37
N THR A 37 16.92 18.82 12.28
CA THR A 37 16.21 17.86 11.42
C THR A 37 15.15 17.06 12.19
N PRO A 38 14.17 16.42 11.50
CA PRO A 38 13.22 15.53 12.14
C PRO A 38 13.88 14.39 12.95
N GLU A 39 15.01 13.85 12.49
CA GLU A 39 15.79 12.80 13.20
C GLU A 39 16.37 13.30 14.52
N GLU A 40 16.92 14.51 14.52
CA GLU A 40 17.44 15.16 15.73
C GLU A 40 16.29 15.46 16.70
N ALA A 41 15.14 15.91 16.19
CA ALA A 41 13.94 16.13 16.98
C ALA A 41 13.43 14.83 17.60
N LYS A 42 13.34 13.72 16.85
CA LYS A 42 12.96 12.38 17.38
C LYS A 42 13.87 11.97 18.55
N THR A 43 15.19 12.13 18.38
CA THR A 43 16.18 11.81 19.42
C THR A 43 15.99 12.68 20.67
N LYS A 44 15.75 13.98 20.49
CA LYS A 44 15.52 14.91 21.60
C LYS A 44 14.21 14.63 22.33
N VAL A 45 13.14 14.33 21.60
CA VAL A 45 11.85 13.88 22.17
C VAL A 45 12.04 12.61 22.98
N GLY A 46 12.70 11.59 22.43
CA GLY A 46 13.00 10.35 23.14
C GLY A 46 13.78 10.56 24.43
N THR A 47 14.76 11.48 24.42
CA THR A 47 15.51 11.88 25.61
C THR A 47 14.61 12.56 26.65
N LEU A 48 13.76 13.50 26.25
CA LEU A 48 12.81 14.17 27.15
C LEU A 48 11.84 13.18 27.80
N ILE A 49 11.30 12.24 27.02
CA ILE A 49 10.41 11.18 27.52
C ILE A 49 11.15 10.25 28.49
N SER A 50 12.38 9.85 28.15
CA SER A 50 13.20 8.99 29.03
C SER A 50 13.53 9.66 30.37
N ALA A 51 13.72 10.98 30.36
CA ALA A 51 13.93 11.77 31.56
C ALA A 51 12.63 12.06 32.35
N GLY A 52 11.46 11.71 31.80
CA GLY A 52 10.16 12.01 32.39
C GLY A 52 9.74 13.49 32.24
N ASP A 53 10.42 14.27 31.39
CA ASP A 53 10.14 15.68 31.16
C ASP A 53 9.08 15.89 30.06
N THR A 54 7.93 15.26 30.25
CA THR A 54 6.80 15.36 29.30
C THR A 54 6.24 16.78 29.26
N ARG A 55 6.35 17.54 30.36
CA ARG A 55 5.90 18.93 30.41
C ARG A 55 6.70 19.83 29.48
N ALA A 56 8.03 19.71 29.45
CA ALA A 56 8.85 20.50 28.53
C ALA A 56 8.54 20.12 27.07
N LEU A 57 8.30 18.83 26.80
CA LEU A 57 7.88 18.36 25.48
C LEU A 57 6.53 18.96 25.05
N ASP A 58 5.52 18.95 25.91
CA ASP A 58 4.19 19.51 25.63
C ASP A 58 4.27 21.03 25.34
N GLN A 59 5.07 21.75 26.13
CA GLN A 59 5.30 23.19 25.92
C GLN A 59 6.01 23.47 24.59
N ALA A 60 7.02 22.67 24.25
CA ALA A 60 7.74 22.79 22.98
C ALA A 60 6.82 22.49 21.80
N LEU A 61 6.00 21.45 21.86
CA LEU A 61 5.03 21.13 20.82
C LEU A 61 4.01 22.24 20.63
N ALA A 62 3.40 22.74 21.70
CA ALA A 62 2.43 23.83 21.63
C ALA A 62 3.03 25.11 21.00
N ALA A 63 4.25 25.47 21.41
CA ALA A 63 4.98 26.61 20.85
C ALA A 63 5.34 26.39 19.37
N ALA A 64 5.83 25.20 19.03
CA ALA A 64 6.22 24.84 17.68
C ALA A 64 5.05 24.88 16.70
N ARG A 65 3.88 24.33 17.08
CA ARG A 65 2.66 24.33 16.26
C ARG A 65 2.14 25.74 16.00
N THR A 66 2.16 26.60 17.02
CA THR A 66 1.74 28.01 16.90
C THR A 66 2.65 28.82 15.96
N ALA A 67 3.90 28.40 15.79
CA ALA A 67 4.86 29.06 14.92
C ALA A 67 4.78 28.62 13.45
N VAL A 68 3.98 27.60 13.11
CA VAL A 68 3.84 27.13 11.73
C VAL A 68 2.94 28.07 10.92
N SER A 69 3.53 28.75 9.94
CA SER A 69 2.80 29.61 8.98
C SER A 69 2.34 28.86 7.72
N ASP A 70 3.07 27.82 7.31
CA ASP A 70 2.76 26.98 6.15
C ASP A 70 2.81 25.49 6.55
N PRO A 71 1.64 24.87 6.82
CA PRO A 71 1.55 23.48 7.23
C PRO A 71 2.07 22.47 6.19
N ALA A 72 1.83 22.71 4.90
CA ALA A 72 2.26 21.82 3.81
C ALA A 72 3.79 21.73 3.75
N ALA A 73 4.49 22.81 4.08
CA ALA A 73 5.94 22.83 4.12
C ALA A 73 6.55 22.11 5.34
N VAL A 74 5.77 21.75 6.37
CA VAL A 74 6.27 21.03 7.56
C VAL A 74 5.95 19.55 7.48
N CYS A 75 4.71 19.23 7.13
CA CYS A 75 4.13 17.90 7.19
C CYS A 75 3.40 17.69 5.85
N PRO A 76 4.14 17.45 4.76
CA PRO A 76 3.51 17.22 3.49
C PRO A 76 2.77 15.89 3.52
N PHE A 77 1.64 15.82 2.83
CA PHE A 77 0.73 14.68 2.88
C PHE A 77 1.40 13.34 2.57
N HIS A 78 2.34 13.30 1.63
CA HIS A 78 3.05 12.08 1.22
C HIS A 78 4.01 11.52 2.30
N GLU A 79 4.34 12.30 3.32
CA GLU A 79 5.12 11.88 4.49
C GLU A 79 4.21 11.53 5.69
N SER A 80 2.89 11.60 5.50
CA SER A 80 1.91 11.25 6.53
C SER A 80 1.57 9.76 6.50
N GLU A 81 0.85 9.30 7.53
CA GLU A 81 0.33 7.92 7.59
C GLU A 81 -0.93 7.70 6.75
N TYR A 82 -1.46 8.75 6.08
CA TYR A 82 -2.71 8.68 5.34
C TYR A 82 -2.46 8.43 3.85
N SER A 83 -3.28 7.56 3.27
CA SER A 83 -3.20 7.17 1.86
C SER A 83 -3.89 8.18 0.94
N ILE A 84 -3.61 8.13 -0.38
CA ILE A 84 -4.37 8.94 -1.35
C ILE A 84 -5.87 8.61 -1.28
N ALA A 85 -6.23 7.35 -1.12
CA ALA A 85 -7.62 6.92 -0.96
C ALA A 85 -8.28 7.55 0.29
N ASP A 86 -7.52 7.80 1.35
CA ASP A 86 -8.01 8.50 2.55
C ASP A 86 -8.34 9.95 2.20
N ALA A 87 -7.45 10.61 1.46
CA ALA A 87 -7.69 11.97 1.01
C ALA A 87 -8.85 12.06 0.02
N GLU A 88 -9.06 11.07 -0.84
CA GLU A 88 -10.22 11.00 -1.75
C GLU A 88 -11.54 10.80 -1.00
N ALA A 89 -11.56 9.90 0.00
CA ALA A 89 -12.72 9.71 0.85
C ALA A 89 -13.07 11.00 1.61
N LEU A 90 -12.07 11.68 2.14
CA LEU A 90 -12.24 12.97 2.81
C LEU A 90 -12.63 14.09 1.84
N ALA A 91 -12.10 14.09 0.60
CA ALA A 91 -12.47 15.03 -0.45
C ALA A 91 -13.97 14.91 -0.78
N ALA A 92 -14.44 13.68 -0.96
CA ALA A 92 -15.85 13.39 -1.17
C ALA A 92 -16.71 13.81 0.02
N LEU A 93 -16.32 13.46 1.25
CA LEU A 93 -17.06 13.83 2.47
C LEU A 93 -17.16 15.35 2.64
N TRP A 94 -16.06 16.07 2.41
CA TRP A 94 -15.99 17.51 2.61
C TRP A 94 -16.48 18.34 1.42
N GLY A 95 -16.79 17.71 0.29
CA GLY A 95 -17.19 18.39 -0.94
C GLY A 95 -16.09 19.29 -1.52
N VAL A 96 -14.84 18.82 -1.50
CA VAL A 96 -13.66 19.54 -2.04
C VAL A 96 -12.87 18.66 -3.00
N ASP A 97 -11.90 19.22 -3.71
CA ASP A 97 -10.98 18.43 -4.53
C ASP A 97 -9.90 17.72 -3.69
N LEU A 98 -9.20 16.77 -4.31
CA LEU A 98 -8.15 15.98 -3.67
C LEU A 98 -7.02 16.85 -3.07
N ALA A 99 -6.64 17.94 -3.75
CA ALA A 99 -5.55 18.79 -3.29
C ALA A 99 -5.94 19.55 -2.01
N GLU A 100 -7.16 20.10 -1.97
CA GLU A 100 -7.69 20.76 -0.77
C GLU A 100 -7.93 19.76 0.37
N ALA A 101 -8.35 18.52 0.09
CA ALA A 101 -8.46 17.49 1.11
C ALA A 101 -7.10 17.15 1.74
N LYS A 102 -6.06 16.94 0.91
CA LYS A 102 -4.68 16.76 1.40
C LYS A 102 -4.24 17.93 2.26
N ALA A 103 -4.43 19.16 1.79
CA ALA A 103 -4.08 20.36 2.54
C ALA A 103 -4.82 20.46 3.89
N ARG A 104 -6.08 20.02 3.98
CA ARG A 104 -6.83 19.94 5.25
C ARG A 104 -6.25 18.90 6.20
N VAL A 105 -5.85 17.73 5.68
CA VAL A 105 -5.18 16.69 6.46
C VAL A 105 -3.86 17.21 7.02
N GLU A 106 -3.01 17.83 6.19
CA GLU A 106 -1.73 18.41 6.59
C GLU A 106 -1.91 19.47 7.70
N ARG A 107 -2.89 20.37 7.56
CA ARG A 107 -3.25 21.35 8.60
C ARG A 107 -3.58 20.66 9.92
N LYS A 108 -4.44 19.65 9.90
CA LYS A 108 -4.85 18.91 11.10
C LYS A 108 -3.68 18.16 11.74
N LEU A 109 -2.82 17.54 10.94
CA LEU A 109 -1.61 16.86 11.42
C LEU A 109 -0.66 17.81 12.14
N VAL A 110 -0.43 18.99 11.59
CA VAL A 110 0.39 20.02 12.27
C VAL A 110 -0.18 20.38 13.63
N TRP A 111 -1.49 20.48 13.78
CA TRP A 111 -2.11 20.80 15.08
C TRP A 111 -2.19 19.61 16.06
N GLY A 112 -1.82 18.41 15.63
CA GLY A 112 -1.96 17.18 16.42
C GLY A 112 -3.38 16.61 16.42
N ASP A 113 -4.25 17.07 15.52
CA ASP A 113 -5.65 16.67 15.41
C ASP A 113 -5.82 15.36 14.61
N ARG A 114 -4.91 14.40 14.82
CA ARG A 114 -4.95 13.08 14.15
C ARG A 114 -6.27 12.36 14.41
N HIS A 115 -6.75 12.42 15.66
CA HIS A 115 -8.03 11.83 16.05
C HIS A 115 -9.21 12.41 15.25
N VAL A 116 -9.20 13.72 14.96
CA VAL A 116 -10.24 14.37 14.15
C VAL A 116 -10.20 13.88 12.70
N ILE A 117 -9.02 13.66 12.12
CA ILE A 117 -8.90 13.08 10.77
C ILE A 117 -9.49 11.67 10.76
N LYS A 118 -9.18 10.87 11.78
CA LYS A 118 -9.73 9.52 11.93
C LYS A 118 -11.26 9.52 12.04
N GLU A 119 -11.84 10.42 12.83
CA GLU A 119 -13.29 10.58 12.95
C GLU A 119 -13.93 10.90 11.59
N TYR A 120 -13.36 11.84 10.83
CA TYR A 120 -13.84 12.13 9.47
C TYR A 120 -13.65 10.95 8.52
N LEU A 121 -12.58 10.17 8.65
CA LEU A 121 -12.40 8.98 7.82
C LEU A 121 -13.41 7.90 8.17
N ASP A 122 -13.72 7.71 9.45
CA ASP A 122 -14.74 6.77 9.89
C ASP A 122 -16.14 7.20 9.40
N GLU A 123 -16.42 8.51 9.37
CA GLU A 123 -17.63 9.07 8.75
C GLU A 123 -17.62 8.88 7.22
N ALA A 124 -16.55 9.28 6.55
CA ALA A 124 -16.41 9.23 5.08
C ALA A 124 -16.51 7.79 4.54
N ARG A 125 -15.97 6.82 5.29
CA ARG A 125 -15.96 5.41 4.92
C ARG A 125 -17.23 4.69 5.33
N GLY A 126 -18.11 5.32 6.11
CA GLY A 126 -19.33 4.70 6.61
C GLY A 126 -19.08 3.47 7.50
N PRO A 127 -20.13 2.67 7.76
CA PRO A 127 -20.02 1.47 8.59
C PRO A 127 -18.94 0.51 8.08
N VAL A 128 -18.25 -0.11 9.03
CA VAL A 128 -17.17 -1.11 8.81
C VAL A 128 -17.56 -2.24 7.85
N ASP A 129 -18.86 -2.52 7.74
CA ASP A 129 -19.44 -3.59 6.93
C ASP A 129 -19.67 -3.21 5.45
N ASP A 130 -19.21 -2.03 5.00
CA ASP A 130 -19.29 -1.66 3.58
C ASP A 130 -18.30 -2.50 2.73
N PRO A 131 -18.78 -3.33 1.78
CA PRO A 131 -17.93 -4.10 0.88
C PRO A 131 -16.99 -3.23 0.04
N GLY A 132 -17.26 -1.93 -0.17
CA GLY A 132 -16.37 -0.99 -0.87
C GLY A 132 -15.16 -0.47 -0.05
N ARG A 133 -15.11 -0.73 1.26
CA ARG A 133 -14.16 -0.09 2.20
C ARG A 133 -12.68 -0.40 1.95
N ILE A 134 -11.83 0.62 1.83
CA ILE A 134 -10.36 0.48 2.01
C ILE A 134 -10.06 0.81 3.48
N VAL A 135 -9.43 -0.11 4.21
CA VAL A 135 -9.03 0.09 5.63
C VAL A 135 -7.52 0.26 5.65
N ALA A 136 -7.07 1.40 6.20
CA ALA A 136 -5.66 1.62 6.50
C ALA A 136 -5.14 0.54 7.46
N GLY A 137 -4.14 -0.22 7.02
CA GLY A 137 -3.36 -1.16 7.81
C GLY A 137 -1.95 -1.24 7.24
N ASP A 138 -1.14 -2.22 7.69
CA ASP A 138 0.19 -2.41 7.14
C ASP A 138 0.09 -2.87 5.68
N ASP A 139 0.17 -1.91 4.75
CA ASP A 139 0.08 -2.18 3.32
C ASP A 139 1.11 -3.22 2.88
N ALA A 140 2.23 -3.39 3.59
CA ALA A 140 3.17 -4.47 3.30
C ALA A 140 2.56 -5.84 3.60
N ALA A 141 1.99 -6.03 4.79
CA ALA A 141 1.33 -7.28 5.15
C ALA A 141 0.13 -7.61 4.25
N PHE A 142 -0.64 -6.61 3.82
CA PHE A 142 -1.72 -6.85 2.86
C PHE A 142 -1.20 -7.19 1.46
N ARG A 143 -0.14 -6.54 0.99
CA ARG A 143 0.49 -6.93 -0.27
C ARG A 143 1.03 -8.35 -0.22
N ASP A 144 1.62 -8.78 0.89
CA ASP A 144 2.08 -10.16 1.07
C ASP A 144 0.90 -11.15 1.01
N LEU A 145 -0.22 -10.83 1.66
CA LEU A 145 -1.45 -11.64 1.57
C LEU A 145 -2.02 -11.70 0.15
N PHE A 146 -1.86 -10.65 -0.64
CA PHE A 146 -2.21 -10.69 -2.06
C PHE A 146 -1.29 -11.64 -2.82
N TRP A 147 0.02 -11.56 -2.60
CA TRP A 147 1.00 -12.45 -3.24
C TRP A 147 0.81 -13.92 -2.89
N ASP A 148 0.40 -14.20 -1.66
CA ASP A 148 0.10 -15.56 -1.18
C ASP A 148 -1.29 -16.06 -1.62
N SER A 149 -2.03 -15.26 -2.39
CA SER A 149 -3.36 -15.60 -2.86
C SER A 149 -3.33 -16.21 -4.28
N LYS A 150 -4.53 -16.46 -4.83
CA LYS A 150 -4.68 -16.92 -6.22
C LYS A 150 -4.64 -15.78 -7.25
N TYR A 151 -4.60 -14.53 -6.81
CA TYR A 151 -4.58 -13.38 -7.70
C TYR A 151 -3.17 -13.10 -8.20
N THR A 152 -3.09 -12.60 -9.41
CA THR A 152 -1.84 -12.38 -10.15
C THR A 152 -1.49 -10.89 -10.22
N ALA A 153 -0.26 -10.56 -10.60
CA ALA A 153 0.11 -9.16 -10.85
C ALA A 153 -0.81 -8.48 -11.89
N CYS A 154 -1.24 -9.23 -12.90
CA CYS A 154 -2.22 -8.78 -13.90
C CYS A 154 -3.56 -8.38 -13.26
N ASP A 155 -4.05 -9.12 -12.26
CA ASP A 155 -5.28 -8.76 -11.54
C ASP A 155 -5.15 -7.41 -10.84
N ALA A 156 -3.99 -7.15 -10.23
CA ALA A 156 -3.70 -5.86 -9.62
C ALA A 156 -3.63 -4.74 -10.67
N GLU A 157 -2.98 -4.95 -11.82
CA GLU A 157 -2.91 -3.97 -12.91
C GLU A 157 -4.30 -3.61 -13.48
N VAL A 158 -5.15 -4.62 -13.66
CA VAL A 158 -6.53 -4.43 -14.14
C VAL A 158 -7.35 -3.60 -13.14
N MET A 159 -7.23 -3.89 -11.84
CA MET A 159 -7.87 -3.07 -10.80
C MET A 159 -7.29 -1.66 -10.77
N ALA A 160 -5.96 -1.53 -10.76
CA ALA A 160 -5.26 -0.26 -10.73
C ALA A 160 -5.69 0.66 -11.87
N ARG A 161 -5.75 0.13 -13.10
CA ARG A 161 -6.17 0.89 -14.28
C ARG A 161 -7.63 1.33 -14.20
N HIS A 162 -8.54 0.43 -13.81
CA HIS A 162 -9.97 0.74 -13.85
C HIS A 162 -10.39 1.79 -12.81
N TRP A 163 -9.72 1.79 -11.66
CA TRP A 163 -10.00 2.73 -10.56
C TRP A 163 -8.95 3.83 -10.41
N GLU A 164 -8.08 4.02 -11.41
CA GLU A 164 -7.06 5.07 -11.44
C GLU A 164 -6.16 5.11 -10.17
N MET A 165 -5.85 3.94 -9.62
CA MET A 165 -5.01 3.79 -8.41
C MET A 165 -3.65 3.16 -8.73
N ASP A 166 -2.70 3.26 -7.79
CA ASP A 166 -1.41 2.58 -7.93
C ASP A 166 -1.57 1.05 -7.85
N VAL A 167 -0.70 0.32 -8.55
CA VAL A 167 -0.72 -1.15 -8.57
C VAL A 167 -0.48 -1.74 -7.18
N MET A 168 0.37 -1.10 -6.36
CA MET A 168 0.61 -1.53 -4.99
C MET A 168 -0.61 -1.26 -4.10
N ASP A 169 -1.37 -0.20 -4.35
CA ASP A 169 -2.62 0.09 -3.66
C ASP A 169 -3.70 -0.92 -4.05
N ALA A 170 -3.80 -1.31 -5.32
CA ALA A 170 -4.69 -2.37 -5.77
C ALA A 170 -4.37 -3.73 -5.10
N LYS A 171 -3.08 -4.04 -4.92
CA LYS A 171 -2.62 -5.23 -4.18
C LYS A 171 -3.00 -5.14 -2.70
N ALA A 172 -2.70 -4.02 -2.05
CA ALA A 172 -3.03 -3.80 -0.65
C ALA A 172 -4.55 -3.90 -0.41
N PHE A 173 -5.35 -3.29 -1.27
CA PHE A 173 -6.81 -3.41 -1.26
C PHE A 173 -7.27 -4.87 -1.31
N ALA A 174 -6.79 -5.63 -2.31
CA ALA A 174 -7.21 -7.02 -2.48
C ALA A 174 -6.74 -7.89 -1.31
N GLY A 175 -5.52 -7.70 -0.84
CA GLY A 175 -4.97 -8.38 0.34
C GLY A 175 -5.77 -8.10 1.62
N GLN A 176 -6.19 -6.85 1.82
CA GLN A 176 -7.03 -6.46 2.94
C GLN A 176 -8.41 -7.13 2.87
N LYS A 177 -9.01 -7.26 1.68
CA LYS A 177 -10.28 -7.99 1.50
C LYS A 177 -10.11 -9.49 1.71
N ILE A 178 -8.98 -10.07 1.33
CA ILE A 178 -8.63 -11.45 1.63
C ILE A 178 -8.51 -11.67 3.14
N ALA A 179 -7.78 -10.81 3.86
CA ALA A 179 -7.65 -10.87 5.31
C ALA A 179 -9.01 -10.83 6.03
N ALA A 180 -9.94 -10.03 5.52
CA ALA A 180 -11.28 -9.90 6.06
C ALA A 180 -12.23 -11.06 5.68
N GLY A 181 -11.76 -12.07 4.93
CA GLY A 181 -12.61 -13.16 4.43
C GLY A 181 -13.56 -12.75 3.29
N ASN A 182 -13.44 -11.53 2.77
CA ASN A 182 -14.34 -10.92 1.79
C ASN A 182 -13.83 -11.06 0.36
N ARG A 183 -13.42 -12.28 -0.02
CA ARG A 183 -12.85 -12.54 -1.36
C ARG A 183 -13.81 -12.20 -2.50
N SER A 184 -15.12 -12.35 -2.29
CA SER A 184 -16.15 -12.02 -3.29
C SER A 184 -16.08 -10.56 -3.75
N VAL A 185 -15.69 -9.63 -2.87
CA VAL A 185 -15.51 -8.21 -3.22
C VAL A 185 -14.41 -8.04 -4.25
N VAL A 186 -13.30 -8.75 -4.10
CA VAL A 186 -12.18 -8.71 -5.05
C VAL A 186 -12.62 -9.29 -6.39
N GLU A 187 -13.35 -10.40 -6.38
CA GLU A 187 -13.87 -11.03 -7.59
C GLU A 187 -14.86 -10.14 -8.34
N ASP A 188 -15.79 -9.49 -7.64
CA ASP A 188 -16.77 -8.61 -8.25
C ASP A 188 -16.12 -7.36 -8.83
N ARG A 189 -15.09 -6.81 -8.15
CA ARG A 189 -14.28 -5.73 -8.72
C ARG A 189 -13.51 -6.21 -9.96
N LEU A 190 -12.78 -7.31 -9.88
CA LEU A 190 -12.06 -7.82 -11.04
C LEU A 190 -12.98 -8.05 -12.24
N ARG A 191 -14.19 -8.59 -12.01
CA ARG A 191 -15.19 -8.74 -13.06
C ARG A 191 -15.57 -7.40 -13.69
N ALA A 192 -15.89 -6.39 -12.86
CA ALA A 192 -16.24 -5.05 -13.35
C ALA A 192 -15.09 -4.40 -14.15
N ALA A 193 -13.87 -4.46 -13.63
CA ALA A 193 -12.70 -3.89 -14.29
C ALA A 193 -12.38 -4.59 -15.61
N ARG A 194 -12.43 -5.92 -15.67
CA ARG A 194 -12.21 -6.68 -16.90
C ARG A 194 -13.24 -6.36 -17.96
N THR A 195 -14.53 -6.28 -17.59
CA THR A 195 -15.58 -5.86 -18.51
C THR A 195 -15.36 -4.45 -19.04
N ALA A 196 -14.90 -3.52 -18.20
CA ALA A 196 -14.63 -2.15 -18.62
C ALA A 196 -13.37 -2.01 -19.49
N LEU A 197 -12.38 -2.90 -19.31
CA LEU A 197 -11.06 -2.82 -19.94
C LEU A 197 -10.86 -3.91 -21.01
N GLU A 198 -11.91 -4.59 -21.44
CA GLU A 198 -11.84 -5.73 -22.38
C GLU A 198 -11.08 -5.37 -23.66
N SER A 199 -11.28 -4.16 -24.20
CA SER A 199 -10.59 -3.68 -25.40
C SER A 199 -9.09 -3.43 -25.21
N SER A 200 -8.60 -3.44 -23.96
CA SER A 200 -7.20 -3.16 -23.59
C SER A 200 -6.52 -4.37 -22.93
N SER A 201 -7.11 -5.56 -23.02
CA SER A 201 -6.64 -6.77 -22.33
C SER A 201 -5.18 -7.11 -22.62
N ALA A 202 -4.77 -7.00 -23.89
CA ALA A 202 -3.41 -7.31 -24.34
C ALA A 202 -2.34 -6.35 -23.80
N GLU A 203 -2.71 -5.10 -23.47
CA GLU A 203 -1.78 -4.09 -22.94
C GLU A 203 -1.59 -4.22 -21.43
N LEU A 204 -2.62 -4.69 -20.72
CA LEU A 204 -2.64 -4.70 -19.26
C LEU A 204 -1.95 -5.91 -18.65
N CYS A 205 -1.98 -7.05 -19.35
CA CYS A 205 -1.46 -8.30 -18.85
C CYS A 205 -0.41 -8.91 -19.78
N PRO A 206 0.64 -8.16 -20.15
CA PRO A 206 1.61 -8.66 -21.11
C PRO A 206 2.39 -9.84 -20.54
N PHE A 207 2.73 -10.79 -21.40
CA PHE A 207 3.39 -12.04 -21.04
C PHE A 207 4.62 -11.86 -20.12
N HIS A 208 5.43 -10.81 -20.30
CA HIS A 208 6.63 -10.62 -19.48
C HIS A 208 6.33 -10.27 -18.00
N TYR A 209 5.09 -9.89 -17.66
CA TYR A 209 4.64 -9.70 -16.28
C TYR A 209 3.91 -10.91 -15.69
N SER A 210 3.74 -11.98 -16.47
CA SER A 210 3.04 -13.19 -16.02
C SER A 210 3.80 -14.05 -15.01
N GLY A 211 5.13 -13.85 -14.90
CA GLY A 211 6.00 -14.76 -14.16
C GLY A 211 6.40 -16.03 -14.93
N TYR A 212 5.83 -16.26 -16.13
CA TYR A 212 6.23 -17.35 -17.01
C TYR A 212 7.46 -16.99 -17.84
N SER A 213 8.34 -17.96 -18.02
CA SER A 213 9.55 -17.81 -18.82
C SER A 213 9.29 -18.04 -20.31
N TYR A 214 10.23 -17.65 -21.17
CA TYR A 214 10.16 -18.01 -22.59
C TYR A 214 10.10 -19.54 -22.80
N ALA A 215 10.81 -20.33 -21.99
CA ALA A 215 10.75 -21.79 -22.05
C ALA A 215 9.36 -22.34 -21.68
N ASP A 216 8.61 -21.62 -20.85
CA ASP A 216 7.22 -21.94 -20.54
C ASP A 216 6.32 -21.65 -21.74
N ALA A 217 6.53 -20.53 -22.44
CA ALA A 217 5.84 -20.25 -23.69
C ALA A 217 6.11 -21.33 -24.75
N GLU A 218 7.33 -21.86 -24.86
CA GLU A 218 7.63 -22.97 -25.78
C GLU A 218 6.87 -24.27 -25.42
N VAL A 219 6.75 -24.57 -24.12
CA VAL A 219 5.97 -25.73 -23.67
C VAL A 219 4.49 -25.53 -23.97
N LEU A 220 3.96 -24.34 -23.70
CA LEU A 220 2.56 -23.99 -23.94
C LEU A 220 2.23 -23.99 -25.43
N ALA A 221 3.10 -23.43 -26.28
CA ALA A 221 2.99 -23.48 -27.73
C ALA A 221 2.85 -24.91 -28.25
N ALA A 222 3.68 -25.83 -27.73
CA ALA A 222 3.59 -27.25 -28.09
C ALA A 222 2.32 -27.94 -27.54
N VAL A 223 1.83 -27.55 -26.36
CA VAL A 223 0.61 -28.12 -25.77
C VAL A 223 -0.64 -27.64 -26.49
N TRP A 224 -0.67 -26.38 -26.93
CA TRP A 224 -1.82 -25.75 -27.58
C TRP A 224 -1.74 -25.75 -29.11
N GLU A 225 -0.71 -26.38 -29.69
CA GLU A 225 -0.51 -26.52 -31.14
C GLU A 225 -0.47 -25.18 -31.89
N MET A 226 0.23 -24.21 -31.33
CA MET A 226 0.38 -22.84 -31.86
C MET A 226 1.85 -22.40 -31.83
N ASP A 227 2.18 -21.26 -32.42
CA ASP A 227 3.54 -20.72 -32.31
C ASP A 227 3.79 -20.06 -30.94
N VAL A 228 5.06 -19.75 -30.65
CA VAL A 228 5.47 -19.21 -29.34
C VAL A 228 4.90 -17.81 -29.08
N GLU A 229 4.77 -16.99 -30.11
CA GLU A 229 4.21 -15.64 -29.96
C GLU A 229 2.69 -15.70 -29.78
N GLU A 230 2.01 -16.58 -30.52
CA GLU A 230 0.58 -16.90 -30.30
C GLU A 230 0.34 -17.41 -28.88
N ALA A 231 1.19 -18.31 -28.37
CA ALA A 231 1.08 -18.83 -27.01
C ALA A 231 1.26 -17.73 -25.95
N LYS A 232 2.19 -16.79 -26.15
CA LYS A 232 2.36 -15.64 -25.25
C LYS A 232 1.13 -14.74 -25.24
N ALA A 233 0.58 -14.43 -26.43
CA ALA A 233 -0.62 -13.63 -26.55
C ALA A 233 -1.82 -14.31 -25.87
N PHE A 234 -1.93 -15.63 -26.03
CA PHE A 234 -2.98 -16.42 -25.39
C PHE A 234 -2.82 -16.48 -23.86
N VAL A 235 -1.59 -16.56 -23.34
CA VAL A 235 -1.31 -16.42 -21.90
C VAL A 235 -1.77 -15.05 -21.39
N SER A 236 -1.43 -13.96 -22.09
CA SER A 236 -1.84 -12.61 -21.72
C SER A 236 -3.36 -12.48 -21.61
N ASP A 237 -4.10 -12.99 -22.61
CA ASP A 237 -5.57 -13.02 -22.60
C ASP A 237 -6.14 -13.89 -21.47
N LYS A 238 -5.57 -15.08 -21.26
CA LYS A 238 -5.98 -15.98 -20.18
C LYS A 238 -5.79 -15.35 -18.81
N LEU A 239 -4.66 -14.68 -18.57
CA LEU A 239 -4.39 -13.98 -17.32
C LEU A 239 -5.36 -12.83 -17.12
N PHE A 240 -5.64 -12.04 -18.17
CA PHE A 240 -6.62 -10.97 -18.10
C PHE A 240 -7.98 -11.47 -17.61
N TRP A 241 -8.42 -12.66 -18.01
CA TRP A 241 -9.68 -13.27 -17.55
C TRP A 241 -9.59 -14.09 -16.26
N GLY A 242 -8.43 -14.09 -15.57
CA GLY A 242 -8.23 -14.82 -14.32
C GLY A 242 -8.02 -16.33 -14.50
N GLY A 243 -7.63 -16.76 -15.70
CA GLY A 243 -7.40 -18.15 -16.07
C GLY A 243 -6.01 -18.70 -15.75
N GLY A 244 -5.31 -18.18 -14.74
CA GLY A 244 -3.95 -18.60 -14.37
C GLY A 244 -3.82 -20.10 -14.12
N ASP A 245 -4.77 -20.69 -13.38
CA ASP A 245 -4.77 -22.13 -13.08
C ASP A 245 -4.76 -23.02 -14.34
N ASN A 246 -5.43 -22.57 -15.41
CA ASN A 246 -5.46 -23.31 -16.69
C ASN A 246 -4.07 -23.32 -17.37
N ILE A 247 -3.28 -22.27 -17.18
CA ILE A 247 -1.93 -22.14 -17.73
C ILE A 247 -0.99 -23.08 -16.99
N ASP A 248 -1.07 -23.11 -15.65
CA ASP A 248 -0.26 -23.98 -14.80
C ASP A 248 -0.55 -25.46 -15.07
N GLU A 249 -1.83 -25.84 -15.25
CA GLU A 249 -2.23 -27.18 -15.64
C GLU A 249 -1.63 -27.58 -17.01
N ALA A 250 -1.72 -26.69 -18.00
CA ALA A 250 -1.14 -26.90 -19.31
C ALA A 250 0.38 -27.08 -19.26
N LEU A 251 1.09 -26.26 -18.46
CA LEU A 251 2.53 -26.38 -18.23
C LEU A 251 2.91 -27.71 -17.58
N ALA A 252 2.18 -28.11 -16.53
CA ALA A 252 2.42 -29.37 -15.84
C ALA A 252 2.26 -30.56 -16.80
N SER A 253 1.19 -30.56 -17.61
CA SER A 253 0.93 -31.58 -18.63
C SER A 253 2.03 -31.63 -19.71
N GLY A 254 2.41 -30.46 -20.26
CA GLY A 254 3.45 -30.36 -21.29
C GLY A 254 4.83 -30.82 -20.80
N ARG A 255 5.23 -30.41 -19.58
CA ARG A 255 6.49 -30.84 -18.96
C ARG A 255 6.50 -32.34 -18.69
N ALA A 256 5.39 -32.92 -18.26
CA ALA A 256 5.26 -34.36 -18.06
C ALA A 256 5.45 -35.15 -19.37
N LYS A 257 4.81 -34.72 -20.47
CA LYS A 257 4.96 -35.34 -21.80
C LYS A 257 6.40 -35.26 -22.31
N LYS A 258 7.09 -34.14 -22.13
CA LYS A 258 8.51 -33.97 -22.52
C LYS A 258 9.43 -34.93 -21.76
N ARG A 259 9.12 -35.23 -20.50
CA ARG A 259 9.87 -36.18 -19.67
C ARG A 259 9.65 -37.63 -20.09
N THR A 260 8.43 -38.02 -20.46
CA THR A 260 8.12 -39.39 -20.92
C THR A 260 8.58 -39.64 -22.35
N GLY A 261 8.48 -38.65 -23.24
CA GLY A 261 8.95 -38.76 -24.63
C GLY A 261 10.48 -38.85 -24.78
N ARG A 262 11.25 -38.35 -23.80
CA ARG A 262 12.71 -38.56 -23.74
C ARG A 262 13.12 -39.98 -23.30
N ARG A 263 12.17 -40.83 -22.90
CA ARG A 263 12.40 -42.25 -22.56
C ARG A 263 11.80 -43.16 -23.64
N ALA A 264 12.48 -43.34 -24.77
CA ALA A 264 12.34 -44.53 -25.62
C ALA A 264 13.44 -44.58 -26.71
N PRO A 265 13.83 -45.77 -27.21
CA PRO A 265 14.13 -47.04 -26.52
C PRO A 265 15.66 -47.30 -26.47
N GLN A 266 16.12 -48.19 -25.59
CA GLN A 266 17.47 -48.78 -25.67
C GLN A 266 17.48 -49.91 -26.70
#